data_AF-A0A820MXW0-F1
#
_entry.id   AF-A0A820MXW0-F1
#
_cell.length_a   1.000
_cell.length_b   1.000
_cell.length_c   1.000
_cell.angle_alpha   90.00
_cell.angle_beta   90.00
_cell.angle_gamma   90.00
#
_symmetry.space_group_name_H-M   'P 1'
#
loop_
_entity.id
_entity.type
_entity.pdbx_description
1 polymer ?
#
loop_
_entity_poly.entity_id
_entity_poly.type
_entity_poly.pdbx_seq_one_letter_code
_entity_poly.pdbx_strand_id
1 'polypeptide(L)'
;MTSSIEQNSLNGRDLRIKLFDLMKSKGIVDNVKTHLRGRLINELRGGVDDQIKFSSSITQPTLLIRALNALIIDYFQGQRYDYTTSVFIPEANINDYRTMSDEEILRLLNISTESSFYKKIKSNSETNGHTSLLISMLTCISSWLPGSPQNNSTQTSNDLWTGSIAGSTLDEKLNNLDAMYTNRRDDLTSMHNLSTEEKLLLFQKNIELRTKESLKQQMDQFRENETKKIRDEERLKCQMELQTLRKELETLYRSKQDTLNEKEMRIGDRFKAELENERRELYAQRQTFLEELKTMKMRETENQRNLELRER
;
A
#
# COMPACT_ATOMS: atom_id res chain seq x y z
N MET A 1 32.37 -32.50 -62.78
CA MET A 1 32.99 -32.82 -61.48
C MET A 1 33.39 -31.49 -60.84
N THR A 2 32.51 -30.61 -60.34
CA THR A 2 31.43 -30.73 -59.34
C THR A 2 31.86 -31.44 -58.07
N SER A 3 32.41 -30.67 -57.13
CA SER A 3 32.08 -30.80 -55.71
C SER A 3 32.25 -29.42 -55.06
N SER A 4 31.19 -29.02 -54.40
CA SER A 4 30.80 -27.64 -54.14
C SER A 4 31.50 -27.09 -52.90
N ILE A 5 31.99 -25.86 -53.05
CA ILE A 5 32.32 -24.97 -51.94
C ILE A 5 30.99 -24.61 -51.28
N GLU A 6 30.65 -25.25 -50.16
CA GLU A 6 29.58 -24.79 -49.28
C GLU A 6 30.02 -23.49 -48.61
N GLN A 7 29.80 -22.38 -49.32
CA GLN A 7 29.76 -21.05 -48.73
C GLN A 7 28.54 -20.98 -47.81
N ASN A 8 28.79 -21.21 -46.54
CA ASN A 8 27.86 -21.11 -45.44
C ASN A 8 27.48 -19.62 -45.22
N SER A 9 26.58 -19.11 -46.04
CA SER A 9 25.98 -17.77 -45.86
C SER A 9 24.97 -17.85 -44.71
N LEU A 10 25.47 -17.70 -43.47
CA LEU A 10 24.59 -17.57 -42.31
C LEU A 10 23.76 -16.30 -42.47
N ASN A 11 22.46 -16.51 -42.69
CA ASN A 11 21.47 -15.49 -42.91
C ASN A 11 21.48 -14.51 -41.72
N GLY A 12 21.42 -13.20 -41.98
CA GLY A 12 21.49 -12.16 -40.93
C GLY A 12 20.38 -12.22 -39.87
N ARG A 13 19.41 -13.14 -40.03
CA ARG A 13 18.43 -13.53 -39.01
C ARG A 13 19.01 -14.51 -37.99
N ASP A 14 19.80 -15.49 -38.42
CA ASP A 14 20.41 -16.48 -37.54
C ASP A 14 21.47 -15.85 -36.64
N LEU A 15 22.20 -14.84 -37.15
CA LEU A 15 23.13 -14.06 -36.34
C LEU A 15 22.39 -13.21 -35.30
N ARG A 16 21.23 -12.64 -35.64
CA ARG A 16 20.39 -11.89 -34.69
C ARG A 16 19.80 -12.78 -33.62
N ILE A 17 19.34 -13.98 -33.98
CA ILE A 17 18.82 -14.96 -33.01
C ILE A 17 19.94 -15.41 -32.08
N LYS A 18 21.12 -15.76 -32.61
CA LYS A 18 22.28 -16.11 -31.79
C LYS A 18 22.75 -14.96 -30.90
N LEU A 19 22.75 -13.72 -31.41
CA LEU A 19 23.11 -12.54 -30.61
C LEU A 19 22.09 -12.30 -29.50
N PHE A 20 20.79 -12.45 -29.80
CA PHE A 20 19.72 -12.34 -28.82
C PHE A 20 19.82 -13.42 -27.75
N ASP A 21 20.07 -14.67 -28.14
CA ASP A 21 20.26 -15.78 -27.21
C ASP A 21 21.52 -15.60 -26.35
N LEU A 22 22.59 -15.04 -26.91
CA LEU A 22 23.83 -14.74 -26.18
C LEU A 22 23.68 -13.52 -25.24
N MET A 23 22.90 -12.51 -25.64
CA MET A 23 22.52 -11.39 -24.78
C MET A 23 21.56 -11.82 -23.67
N LYS A 24 20.68 -12.77 -23.95
CA LYS A 24 19.77 -13.38 -22.98
C LYS A 24 20.52 -14.28 -22.00
N SER A 25 21.44 -15.13 -22.48
CA SER A 25 22.26 -16.00 -21.62
C SER A 25 23.23 -15.21 -20.74
N LYS A 26 23.68 -14.03 -21.19
CA LYS A 26 24.48 -13.09 -20.39
C LYS A 26 23.66 -12.21 -19.44
N GLY A 27 22.34 -12.38 -19.36
CA GLY A 27 21.47 -11.60 -18.46
C GLY A 27 21.31 -10.13 -18.83
N ILE A 28 21.81 -9.69 -19.99
CA ILE A 28 21.74 -8.29 -20.45
C ILE A 28 20.29 -7.92 -20.75
N VAL A 29 19.53 -8.83 -21.33
CA VAL A 29 18.10 -8.64 -21.61
C VAL A 29 17.30 -8.47 -20.32
N ASP A 30 17.63 -9.24 -19.28
CA ASP A 30 16.96 -9.11 -17.98
C ASP A 30 17.36 -7.81 -17.27
N ASN A 31 18.62 -7.38 -17.35
CA ASN A 31 19.05 -6.07 -16.85
C ASN A 31 18.36 -4.92 -17.57
N VAL A 32 18.23 -4.98 -18.90
CA VAL A 32 17.50 -3.98 -19.69
C VAL A 32 16.02 -3.98 -19.33
N LYS A 33 15.41 -5.15 -19.12
CA LYS A 33 14.02 -5.29 -18.70
C LYS A 33 13.79 -4.71 -17.30
N THR A 34 14.72 -4.95 -16.37
CA THR A 34 14.68 -4.38 -15.01
C THR A 34 14.86 -2.87 -15.04
N HIS A 35 15.77 -2.34 -15.86
CA HIS A 35 15.92 -0.90 -16.06
C HIS A 35 14.69 -0.25 -16.71
N LEU A 36 14.09 -0.88 -17.73
CA LEU A 36 12.85 -0.42 -18.36
C LEU A 36 11.68 -0.44 -17.37
N ARG A 37 11.56 -1.49 -16.55
CA ARG A 37 10.57 -1.56 -15.48
C ARG A 37 10.77 -0.45 -14.46
N GLY A 38 12.00 -0.24 -13.99
CA GLY A 38 12.33 0.84 -13.05
C GLY A 38 12.01 2.22 -13.62
N ARG A 39 12.33 2.45 -14.90
CA ARG A 39 12.02 3.70 -15.60
C ARG A 39 10.52 3.89 -15.81
N LEU A 40 9.78 2.85 -16.18
CA LEU A 40 8.33 2.89 -16.33
C LEU A 40 7.62 3.14 -14.99
N ILE A 41 8.09 2.52 -13.90
CA ILE A 41 7.56 2.75 -12.55
C ILE A 41 7.83 4.20 -12.12
N ASN A 42 9.02 4.73 -12.40
CA ASN A 42 9.36 6.12 -12.11
C ASN A 42 8.57 7.11 -12.98
N GLU A 43 8.32 6.83 -14.25
CA GLU A 43 7.48 7.65 -15.14
C GLU A 43 5.99 7.57 -14.77
N LEU A 44 5.48 6.39 -14.37
CA LEU A 44 4.12 6.23 -13.85
C LEU A 44 3.91 6.94 -12.50
N ARG A 45 4.97 7.03 -11.68
CA ARG A 45 4.91 7.75 -10.40
C ARG A 45 5.18 9.26 -10.53
N GLY A 46 5.98 9.67 -11.52
CA GLY A 46 6.30 11.07 -11.81
C GLY A 46 5.31 11.77 -12.76
N GLY A 47 4.51 11.02 -13.52
CA GLY A 47 3.50 11.53 -14.45
C GLY A 47 2.06 11.52 -13.91
N VAL A 48 1.85 11.09 -12.66
CA VAL A 48 0.56 11.24 -11.96
C VAL A 48 0.65 12.47 -11.09
N ASP A 49 0.27 13.59 -11.69
CA ASP A 49 0.00 14.87 -11.04
C ASP A 49 -1.07 14.67 -9.94
N ASP A 50 -0.63 14.77 -8.68
CA ASP A 50 -1.32 15.15 -7.44
C ASP A 50 -2.74 14.64 -7.04
N GLN A 51 -3.41 13.76 -7.79
CA GLN A 51 -4.84 13.43 -7.51
C GLN A 51 -5.19 11.96 -7.27
N ILE A 52 -4.23 11.03 -7.31
CA ILE A 52 -4.46 9.66 -6.82
C ILE A 52 -3.55 9.41 -5.62
N LYS A 53 -3.90 10.07 -4.52
CA LYS A 53 -3.47 9.64 -3.19
C LYS A 53 -4.11 8.28 -2.93
N PHE A 54 -3.42 7.20 -3.30
CA PHE A 54 -3.54 5.98 -2.51
C PHE A 54 -3.27 6.40 -1.07
N SER A 55 -4.26 6.19 -0.22
CA SER A 55 -4.19 6.46 1.21
C SER A 55 -3.13 5.56 1.85
N SER A 56 -1.87 5.95 1.71
CA SER A 56 -0.82 5.62 2.64
C SER A 56 -0.09 6.92 2.84
N SER A 57 -0.18 7.46 4.06
CA SER A 57 0.62 8.59 4.51
C SER A 57 2.09 8.39 4.13
N ILE A 58 2.53 8.97 3.02
CA ILE A 58 3.95 9.22 2.77
C ILE A 58 4.29 10.52 3.50
N THR A 59 4.10 10.49 4.81
CA THR A 59 5.09 11.09 5.69
C THR A 59 6.38 10.31 5.43
N GLN A 60 7.51 10.99 5.29
CA GLN A 60 8.87 10.45 5.41
C GLN A 60 8.86 9.03 6.00
N PRO A 61 9.40 7.98 5.33
CA PRO A 61 9.36 6.63 5.89
C PRO A 61 9.82 6.76 7.33
N THR A 62 8.93 6.46 8.28
CA THR A 62 9.30 6.54 9.69
C THR A 62 10.58 5.75 9.82
N LEU A 63 11.55 6.25 10.60
CA LEU A 63 12.88 5.64 10.66
C LEU A 63 12.80 4.11 10.87
N LEU A 64 11.73 3.66 11.54
CA LEU A 64 11.27 2.28 11.69
C LEU A 64 10.97 1.55 10.37
N ILE A 65 10.21 2.13 9.44
CA ILE A 65 9.95 1.54 8.11
C ILE A 65 11.26 1.40 7.33
N ARG A 66 12.16 2.38 7.41
CA ARG A 66 13.48 2.30 6.77
C ARG A 66 14.33 1.18 7.38
N ALA A 67 14.30 1.01 8.69
CA ALA A 67 15.00 -0.07 9.36
C ALA A 67 14.39 -1.45 9.09
N LEU A 68 13.06 -1.53 9.01
CA LEU A 68 12.35 -2.75 8.64
C LEU A 68 12.71 -3.18 7.21
N ASN A 69 12.73 -2.25 6.26
CA ASN A 69 13.14 -2.55 4.90
C ASN A 69 14.63 -2.96 4.84
N ALA A 70 15.50 -2.34 5.64
CA ALA A 70 16.91 -2.74 5.75
C ALA A 70 17.07 -4.17 6.31
N LEU A 71 16.29 -4.53 7.32
CA LEU A 71 16.26 -5.87 7.92
C LEU A 71 15.79 -6.94 6.93
N ILE A 72 14.80 -6.60 6.08
CA ILE A 72 14.32 -7.49 5.01
C ILE A 72 15.37 -7.67 3.92
N ILE A 73 16.08 -6.59 3.55
CA ILE A 73 17.18 -6.65 2.57
C ILE A 73 18.31 -7.53 3.09
N ASP A 74 18.72 -7.37 4.36
CA ASP A 74 19.73 -8.22 5.01
C ASP A 74 19.29 -9.70 5.01
N TYR A 75 18.02 -9.97 5.30
CA TYR A 75 17.46 -11.31 5.21
C TYR A 75 17.51 -11.89 3.78
N PHE A 76 17.13 -11.12 2.76
CA PHE A 76 17.16 -11.58 1.37
C PHE A 76 18.58 -11.83 0.88
N GLN A 77 19.55 -11.02 1.30
CA GLN A 77 20.96 -11.23 0.99
C GLN A 77 21.53 -12.47 1.69
N GLY A 78 21.19 -12.68 2.97
CA GLY A 78 21.58 -13.87 3.72
C GLY A 78 21.00 -15.18 3.15
N GLN A 79 19.78 -15.13 2.60
CA GLN A 79 19.11 -16.29 1.97
C GLN A 79 19.35 -16.41 0.45
N ARG A 80 20.18 -15.54 -0.15
CA ARG A 80 20.52 -15.53 -1.60
C ARG A 80 19.31 -15.35 -2.54
N TYR A 81 18.34 -14.52 -2.16
CA TYR A 81 17.22 -14.14 -3.02
C TYR A 81 17.59 -12.97 -3.95
N ASP A 82 18.53 -13.19 -4.87
CA ASP A 82 19.11 -12.13 -5.70
C ASP A 82 18.07 -11.43 -6.60
N TYR A 83 17.15 -12.19 -7.19
CA TYR A 83 16.08 -11.64 -8.03
C TYR A 83 15.09 -10.79 -7.22
N THR A 84 14.62 -11.30 -6.09
CA THR A 84 13.68 -10.58 -5.20
C THR A 84 14.31 -9.31 -4.65
N THR A 85 15.60 -9.37 -4.29
CA THR A 85 16.37 -8.21 -3.82
C THR A 85 16.43 -7.10 -4.89
N SER A 86 16.70 -7.48 -6.14
CA SER A 86 16.77 -6.53 -7.27
C SER A 86 15.43 -5.86 -7.60
N VAL A 87 14.29 -6.48 -7.27
CA VAL A 87 12.94 -5.91 -7.48
C VAL A 87 12.50 -5.09 -6.26
N PHE A 88 12.82 -5.56 -5.06
CA PHE A 88 12.39 -4.94 -3.81
C PHE A 88 13.07 -3.59 -3.54
N ILE A 89 14.37 -3.44 -3.82
CA ILE A 89 15.11 -2.19 -3.61
C ILE A 89 14.47 -0.98 -4.34
N PRO A 90 14.19 -1.05 -5.65
CA PRO A 90 13.53 0.06 -6.36
C PRO A 90 12.06 0.22 -5.95
N GLU A 91 11.34 -0.85 -5.58
CA GLU A 91 9.96 -0.76 -5.08
C GLU A 91 9.87 -0.06 -3.72
N ALA A 92 10.85 -0.28 -2.84
CA ALA A 92 10.94 0.32 -1.52
C ALA A 92 11.49 1.76 -1.53
N ASN A 93 11.84 2.31 -2.70
CA ASN A 93 12.47 3.63 -2.88
C ASN A 93 13.77 3.79 -2.08
N ILE A 94 14.56 2.71 -1.97
CA ILE A 94 15.85 2.72 -1.27
C ILE A 94 16.94 2.97 -2.32
N ASN A 95 17.28 4.24 -2.50
CA ASN A 95 18.20 4.67 -3.56
C ASN A 95 19.66 4.32 -3.31
N ASP A 96 20.04 3.97 -2.08
CA ASP A 96 21.40 3.61 -1.71
C ASP A 96 21.43 2.22 -1.08
N TYR A 97 22.36 1.39 -1.57
CA TYR A 97 22.81 0.13 -0.96
C TYR A 97 23.33 0.26 0.48
N ARG A 98 23.26 1.44 1.07
CA ARG A 98 23.66 1.72 2.44
C ARG A 98 22.55 1.28 3.39
N THR A 99 22.41 -0.03 3.50
CA THR A 99 21.73 -0.72 4.59
C THR A 99 22.23 -0.10 5.90
N MET A 100 21.31 0.34 6.76
CA MET A 100 21.69 0.72 8.12
C MET A 100 22.53 -0.40 8.72
N SER A 101 23.57 -0.06 9.49
CA SER A 101 24.36 -1.08 10.20
C SER A 101 23.45 -1.85 11.15
N ASP A 102 23.72 -3.14 11.37
CA ASP A 102 23.00 -3.95 12.37
C ASP A 102 22.96 -3.26 13.74
N GLU A 103 24.03 -2.54 14.09
CA GLU A 103 24.11 -1.74 15.31
C GLU A 103 23.17 -0.53 15.31
N GLU A 104 22.97 0.12 14.17
CA GLU A 104 22.04 1.23 14.00
C GLU A 104 20.58 0.76 14.07
N ILE A 105 20.28 -0.40 13.48
CA ILE A 105 18.96 -1.04 13.54
C ILE A 105 18.63 -1.43 14.99
N LEU A 106 19.57 -2.05 15.71
CA LEU A 106 19.36 -2.44 17.11
C LEU A 106 19.20 -1.23 18.04
N ARG A 107 19.95 -0.14 17.82
CA ARG A 107 19.75 1.13 18.54
C ARG A 107 18.40 1.74 18.24
N LEU A 108 17.94 1.68 16.98
CA LEU A 108 16.63 2.21 16.60
C LEU A 108 15.48 1.43 17.25
N LEU A 109 15.61 0.11 17.37
CA LEU A 109 14.65 -0.74 18.07
C LEU A 109 14.73 -0.61 19.60
N ASN A 110 15.52 0.36 20.09
CA ASN A 110 15.73 0.66 21.51
C ASN A 110 16.25 -0.55 22.31
N ILE A 111 17.00 -1.43 21.65
CA ILE A 111 17.65 -2.57 22.29
C ILE A 111 18.97 -2.07 22.85
N SER A 112 19.06 -1.96 24.18
CA SER A 112 20.29 -1.53 24.83
C SER A 112 21.41 -2.55 24.63
N THR A 113 22.65 -2.05 24.48
CA THR A 113 23.87 -2.87 24.40
C THR A 113 24.11 -3.71 25.65
N GLU A 114 23.44 -3.37 26.75
CA GLU A 114 23.51 -4.09 28.03
C GLU A 114 22.49 -5.22 28.15
N SER A 115 21.46 -5.23 27.29
CA SER A 115 20.41 -6.25 27.30
C SER A 115 20.98 -7.65 27.08
N SER A 116 20.49 -8.62 27.84
CA SER A 116 20.77 -10.05 27.64
C SER A 116 20.40 -10.50 26.21
N PHE A 117 19.42 -9.84 25.59
CA PHE A 117 19.02 -10.05 24.21
C PHE A 117 20.10 -9.61 23.21
N TYR A 118 20.70 -8.43 23.40
CA TYR A 118 21.77 -7.91 22.53
C TYR A 118 23.02 -8.81 22.58
N LYS A 119 23.42 -9.22 23.80
CA LYS A 119 24.57 -10.12 24.00
C LYS A 119 24.37 -11.47 23.32
N LYS A 120 23.15 -12.01 23.35
CA LYS A 120 22.80 -13.32 22.75
C LYS A 120 22.69 -13.24 21.22
N ILE A 121 22.23 -12.12 20.67
CA ILE A 121 22.25 -11.87 19.22
C ILE A 121 23.69 -11.80 18.71
N LYS A 122 24.56 -11.05 19.40
CA LYS A 122 25.97 -10.93 19.03
C LYS A 122 26.70 -12.27 19.12
N SER A 123 26.49 -13.03 20.20
CA SER A 123 27.10 -14.36 20.33
C SER A 123 26.63 -15.34 19.25
N ASN A 124 25.34 -15.31 18.87
CA ASN A 124 24.82 -16.18 17.81
C ASN A 124 25.40 -15.84 16.43
N SER A 125 25.68 -14.55 16.17
CA SER A 125 26.30 -14.11 14.91
C SER A 125 27.75 -14.58 14.75
N GLU A 126 28.46 -14.78 15.87
CA GLU A 126 29.84 -15.27 15.90
C GLU A 126 29.90 -16.80 15.76
N THR A 127 28.90 -17.53 16.26
CA THR A 127 28.89 -19.01 16.25
C THR A 127 28.32 -19.60 14.96
N ASN A 128 27.32 -18.94 14.36
CA ASN A 128 26.66 -19.40 13.14
C ASN A 128 27.03 -18.42 12.02
N GLY A 129 28.01 -18.77 11.19
CA GLY A 129 28.47 -17.93 10.08
C GLY A 129 27.32 -17.31 9.27
N HIS A 130 27.39 -16.00 9.06
CA HIS A 130 26.50 -15.16 8.26
C HIS A 130 24.99 -15.52 8.32
N THR A 131 24.43 -15.72 9.51
CA THR A 131 22.97 -15.69 9.66
C THR A 131 22.50 -14.23 9.73
N SER A 132 21.56 -13.85 8.87
CA SER A 132 20.99 -12.48 8.85
C SER A 132 20.46 -12.07 10.23
N LEU A 133 20.47 -10.77 10.50
CA LEU A 133 20.08 -10.20 11.79
C LEU A 133 18.67 -10.62 12.18
N LEU A 134 17.75 -10.68 11.21
CA LEU A 134 16.36 -11.11 11.42
C LEU A 134 16.26 -12.55 11.95
N ILE A 135 17.05 -13.47 11.39
CA ILE A 135 17.05 -14.87 11.82
C ILE A 135 17.62 -14.99 13.24
N SER A 136 18.66 -14.21 13.54
CA SER A 136 19.26 -14.16 14.88
C SER A 136 18.27 -13.64 15.92
N MET A 137 17.49 -12.60 15.58
CA MET A 137 16.43 -12.08 16.44
C MET A 137 15.31 -13.09 16.65
N LEU A 138 14.82 -13.74 15.58
CA LEU A 138 13.76 -14.75 15.67
C LEU A 138 14.20 -15.99 16.46
N THR A 139 15.45 -16.42 16.30
CA THR A 139 16.02 -17.53 17.07
C THR A 139 16.13 -17.17 18.55
N CYS A 140 16.54 -15.93 18.85
CA CYS A 140 16.60 -15.44 20.22
C CYS A 140 15.21 -15.36 20.86
N ILE A 141 14.21 -14.84 20.12
CA ILE A 141 12.80 -14.80 20.54
C ILE A 141 12.25 -16.22 20.73
N SER A 142 12.55 -17.16 19.83
CA SER A 142 12.16 -18.56 19.97
C SER A 142 12.79 -19.24 21.19
N SER A 143 13.99 -18.82 21.60
CA SER A 143 14.63 -19.32 22.83
C SER A 143 14.07 -18.68 24.11
N TRP A 144 13.39 -17.54 23.97
CA TRP A 144 12.74 -16.80 25.06
C TRP A 144 11.27 -17.17 25.21
N LEU A 145 10.58 -17.52 24.12
CA LEU A 145 9.26 -18.12 24.20
C LEU A 145 9.42 -19.49 24.89
N PRO A 146 8.59 -19.80 25.90
CA PRO A 146 8.67 -21.05 26.64
C PRO A 146 8.17 -22.21 25.77
N GLY A 147 8.99 -22.64 24.82
CA GLY A 147 8.93 -23.97 24.19
C GLY A 147 9.84 -24.95 24.94
N SER A 148 9.91 -24.83 26.26
CA SER A 148 10.60 -25.82 27.09
C SER A 148 9.76 -27.08 27.15
N PRO A 149 10.32 -28.29 26.96
CA PRO A 149 9.62 -29.52 27.31
C PRO A 149 9.32 -29.45 28.80
N GLN A 150 8.07 -29.14 29.13
CA GLN A 150 7.59 -29.13 30.51
C GLN A 150 7.80 -30.54 31.08
N ASN A 151 8.80 -30.68 31.93
CA ASN A 151 8.84 -31.78 32.88
C ASN A 151 7.61 -31.62 33.77
N ASN A 152 6.60 -32.44 33.51
CA ASN A 152 5.37 -32.55 34.28
C ASN A 152 5.72 -32.98 35.70
N SER A 153 5.91 -32.01 36.59
CA SER A 153 5.90 -32.19 38.04
C SER A 153 4.98 -31.11 38.61
N THR A 154 3.70 -31.45 38.64
CA THR A 154 2.63 -30.94 39.52
C THR A 154 2.99 -29.79 40.50
N GLN A 155 2.34 -28.64 40.39
CA GLN A 155 1.29 -28.19 41.34
C GLN A 155 0.84 -26.72 41.14
N THR A 156 -0.50 -26.57 41.10
CA THR A 156 -1.32 -25.43 41.58
C THR A 156 -1.47 -24.18 40.71
N SER A 157 -2.60 -24.21 39.97
CA SER A 157 -3.51 -23.12 39.58
C SER A 157 -2.94 -21.80 39.05
N ASN A 158 -2.98 -21.75 37.72
CA ASN A 158 -3.48 -20.65 36.92
C ASN A 158 -4.59 -19.83 37.62
N ASP A 159 -4.25 -18.67 38.16
CA ASP A 159 -5.19 -17.56 38.32
C ASP A 159 -4.45 -16.23 38.11
N LEU A 160 -5.11 -15.35 37.33
CA LEU A 160 -4.81 -13.94 37.06
C LEU A 160 -3.76 -13.63 35.97
N TRP A 161 -4.16 -13.88 34.73
CA TRP A 161 -3.74 -13.03 33.62
C TRP A 161 -4.31 -11.61 33.77
N THR A 162 -3.54 -10.65 33.26
CA THR A 162 -3.78 -9.21 33.11
C THR A 162 -3.53 -8.33 34.34
N GLY A 163 -2.28 -7.88 34.53
CA GLY A 163 -2.03 -6.71 35.38
C GLY A 163 -0.59 -6.44 35.83
N SER A 164 0.33 -7.41 35.78
CA SER A 164 1.69 -7.17 36.30
C SER A 164 2.76 -7.95 35.55
N ILE A 165 3.10 -7.45 34.36
CA ILE A 165 4.32 -7.84 33.64
C ILE A 165 5.19 -6.59 33.51
N ALA A 166 5.81 -6.21 34.62
CA ALA A 166 7.05 -5.43 34.62
C ALA A 166 7.75 -5.68 35.96
N GLY A 167 8.71 -6.60 35.98
CA GLY A 167 9.81 -6.56 36.95
C GLY A 167 9.63 -7.20 38.33
N SER A 168 8.51 -7.87 38.66
CA SER A 168 8.44 -8.53 39.98
C SER A 168 9.35 -9.74 40.05
N THR A 169 10.47 -9.57 40.74
CA THR A 169 11.40 -10.65 41.10
C THR A 169 10.67 -11.70 41.94
N LEU A 170 11.15 -12.94 41.94
CA LEU A 170 10.54 -14.00 42.74
C LEU A 170 10.42 -13.60 44.22
N ASP A 171 11.42 -12.88 44.73
CA ASP A 171 11.42 -12.34 46.09
C ASP A 171 10.29 -11.33 46.32
N GLU A 172 9.97 -10.49 45.34
CA GLU A 172 8.84 -9.56 45.43
C GLU A 172 7.50 -10.29 45.44
N LYS A 173 7.39 -11.40 44.70
CA LYS A 173 6.18 -12.25 44.76
C LYS A 173 6.06 -12.99 46.08
N LEU A 174 7.15 -13.52 46.61
CA LEU A 174 7.18 -14.19 47.92
C LEU A 174 6.88 -13.20 49.05
N ASN A 175 7.45 -12.00 49.01
CA ASN A 175 7.15 -10.95 49.98
C ASN A 175 5.70 -10.48 49.91
N ASN A 176 5.14 -10.35 48.71
CA ASN A 176 3.71 -10.03 48.55
C ASN A 176 2.82 -11.16 49.07
N LEU A 177 3.23 -12.41 48.86
CA LEU A 177 2.50 -13.58 49.33
C LEU A 177 2.55 -13.65 50.86
N ASP A 178 3.72 -13.50 51.47
CA ASP A 178 3.87 -13.40 52.93
C ASP A 178 3.04 -12.25 53.50
N ALA A 179 3.09 -11.06 52.89
CA ALA A 179 2.28 -9.91 53.31
C ALA A 179 0.76 -10.18 53.21
N MET A 180 0.32 -10.89 52.17
CA MET A 180 -1.08 -11.30 52.04
C MET A 180 -1.49 -12.29 53.14
N TYR A 181 -0.64 -13.25 53.47
CA TYR A 181 -0.93 -14.24 54.51
C TYR A 181 -0.86 -13.66 55.92
N THR A 182 0.08 -12.74 56.20
CA THR A 182 0.13 -12.03 57.49
C THR A 182 -1.11 -11.16 57.66
N ASN A 183 -1.49 -10.39 56.64
CA ASN A 183 -2.71 -9.59 56.67
C ASN A 183 -3.96 -10.46 56.85
N ARG A 184 -4.04 -11.61 56.15
CA ARG A 184 -5.16 -12.55 56.31
C ARG A 184 -5.24 -13.14 57.73
N ARG A 185 -4.08 -13.42 58.35
CA ARG A 185 -4.00 -13.93 59.72
C ARG A 185 -4.40 -12.86 60.73
N ASP A 186 -3.98 -11.61 60.52
CA ASP A 186 -4.34 -10.48 61.37
C ASP A 186 -5.84 -10.15 61.23
N ASP A 187 -6.39 -10.20 60.03
CA ASP A 187 -7.82 -10.08 59.76
C ASP A 187 -8.63 -11.17 60.48
N LEU A 188 -8.18 -12.44 60.41
CA LEU A 188 -8.84 -13.55 61.09
C LEU A 188 -8.79 -13.41 62.62
N THR A 189 -7.68 -12.92 63.15
CA THR A 189 -7.50 -12.69 64.59
C THR A 189 -8.37 -11.53 65.08
N SER A 190 -8.40 -10.43 64.31
CA SER A 190 -9.29 -9.30 64.54
C SER A 190 -10.75 -9.73 64.49
N MET A 191 -11.14 -10.48 63.44
CA MET A 191 -12.48 -11.06 63.31
C MET A 191 -12.85 -11.99 64.47
N HIS A 192 -11.94 -12.81 64.98
CA HIS A 192 -12.23 -13.64 66.12
C HIS A 192 -12.56 -12.82 67.38
N ASN A 193 -11.86 -11.71 67.58
CA ASN A 193 -11.98 -10.83 68.75
C ASN A 193 -13.20 -9.89 68.71
N LEU A 194 -13.87 -9.74 67.56
CA LEU A 194 -15.08 -8.92 67.43
C LEU A 194 -16.33 -9.61 68.01
N SER A 195 -17.23 -8.79 68.57
CA SER A 195 -18.56 -9.21 69.00
C SER A 195 -19.42 -9.68 67.81
N THR A 196 -20.44 -10.49 68.09
CA THR A 196 -21.37 -11.03 67.08
C THR A 196 -22.12 -9.93 66.33
N GLU A 197 -22.47 -8.85 67.01
CA GLU A 197 -23.10 -7.66 66.43
C GLU A 197 -22.16 -6.90 65.47
N GLU A 198 -20.89 -6.76 65.84
CA GLU A 198 -19.88 -6.10 65.01
C GLU A 198 -19.58 -6.90 63.74
N LYS A 199 -19.56 -8.24 63.84
CA LYS A 199 -19.47 -9.15 62.69
C LYS A 199 -20.64 -8.96 61.73
N LEU A 200 -21.87 -8.88 62.25
CA LEU A 200 -23.07 -8.69 61.45
C LEU A 200 -23.02 -7.37 60.66
N LEU A 201 -22.61 -6.28 61.31
CA LEU A 201 -22.44 -4.97 60.67
C LEU A 201 -21.39 -4.98 59.56
N LEU A 202 -20.27 -5.67 59.78
CA LEU A 202 -19.24 -5.83 58.74
C LEU A 202 -19.75 -6.65 57.56
N PHE A 203 -20.49 -7.73 57.79
CA PHE A 203 -21.12 -8.49 56.71
C PHE A 203 -22.13 -7.64 55.93
N GLN A 204 -22.98 -6.89 56.61
CA GLN A 204 -23.92 -5.97 55.97
C GLN A 204 -23.17 -4.95 55.11
N LYS A 205 -22.16 -4.28 55.66
CA LYS A 205 -21.33 -3.31 54.92
C LYS A 205 -20.64 -3.94 53.72
N ASN A 206 -20.12 -5.16 53.84
CA ASN A 206 -19.48 -5.87 52.73
C ASN A 206 -20.48 -6.22 51.62
N ILE A 207 -21.71 -6.59 51.98
CA ILE A 207 -22.78 -6.85 50.99
C ILE A 207 -23.17 -5.54 50.30
N GLU A 208 -23.37 -4.46 51.04
CA GLU A 208 -23.69 -3.13 50.50
C GLU A 208 -22.58 -2.61 49.57
N LEU A 209 -21.31 -2.82 49.93
CA LEU A 209 -20.18 -2.46 49.07
C LEU A 209 -20.19 -3.26 47.77
N ARG A 210 -20.35 -4.59 47.84
CA ARG A 210 -20.40 -5.45 46.66
C ARG A 210 -21.57 -5.11 45.73
N THR A 211 -22.75 -4.84 46.29
CA THR A 211 -23.93 -4.47 45.47
C THR A 211 -23.73 -3.10 44.82
N LYS A 212 -23.16 -2.14 45.55
CA LYS A 212 -22.81 -0.81 45.02
C LYS A 212 -21.76 -0.90 43.91
N GLU A 213 -20.72 -1.73 44.08
CA GLU A 213 -19.71 -1.97 43.06
C GLU A 213 -20.29 -2.63 41.81
N SER A 214 -21.13 -3.66 41.99
CA SER A 214 -21.81 -4.33 40.89
C SER A 214 -22.72 -3.36 40.12
N LEU A 215 -23.50 -2.53 40.83
CA LEU A 215 -24.35 -1.52 40.21
C LEU A 215 -23.53 -0.47 39.46
N LYS A 216 -22.41 -0.02 40.05
CA LYS A 216 -21.50 0.92 39.40
C LYS A 216 -20.94 0.34 38.10
N GLN A 217 -20.47 -0.90 38.12
CA GLN A 217 -19.98 -1.58 36.92
C GLN A 217 -21.06 -1.71 35.84
N GLN A 218 -22.29 -2.06 36.20
CA GLN A 218 -23.40 -2.13 35.24
C GLN A 218 -23.74 -0.75 34.67
N MET A 219 -23.73 0.29 35.50
CA MET A 219 -23.97 1.67 35.05
C MET A 219 -22.86 2.16 34.12
N ASP A 220 -21.60 1.83 34.41
CA ASP A 220 -20.46 2.18 33.55
C ASP A 220 -20.55 1.45 32.20
N GLN A 221 -20.88 0.16 32.20
CA GLN A 221 -21.14 -0.60 30.96
C GLN A 221 -22.31 -0.02 30.16
N PHE A 222 -23.40 0.37 30.82
CA PHE A 222 -24.55 0.99 30.18
C PHE A 222 -24.17 2.34 29.55
N ARG A 223 -23.45 3.19 30.27
CA ARG A 223 -22.95 4.48 29.75
C ARG A 223 -22.01 4.27 28.57
N GLU A 224 -21.11 3.32 28.64
CA GLU A 224 -20.20 3.01 27.53
C GLU A 224 -20.97 2.52 26.30
N ASN A 225 -21.98 1.67 26.48
CA ASN A 225 -22.80 1.17 25.38
C ASN A 225 -23.66 2.27 24.76
N GLU A 226 -24.30 3.12 25.55
CA GLU A 226 -25.09 4.26 25.04
C GLU A 226 -24.20 5.29 24.33
N THR A 227 -23.02 5.60 24.87
CA THR A 227 -22.08 6.53 24.20
C THR A 227 -21.53 5.95 22.89
N LYS A 228 -21.28 4.64 22.82
CA LYS A 228 -20.94 3.95 21.56
C LYS A 228 -22.09 4.02 20.57
N LYS A 229 -23.31 3.70 21.01
CA LYS A 229 -24.50 3.73 20.16
C LYS A 229 -24.77 5.11 19.57
N ILE A 230 -24.70 6.17 20.39
CA ILE A 230 -24.85 7.56 19.92
C ILE A 230 -23.78 7.89 18.88
N ARG A 231 -22.52 7.53 19.15
CA ARG A 231 -21.41 7.78 18.21
C ARG A 231 -21.60 7.05 16.88
N ASP A 232 -22.10 5.82 16.92
CA ASP A 232 -22.35 5.03 15.71
C ASP A 232 -23.54 5.57 14.91
N GLU A 233 -24.61 6.00 15.59
CA GLU A 233 -25.76 6.67 14.96
C GLU A 233 -25.36 8.01 14.30
N GLU A 234 -24.54 8.82 14.96
CA GLU A 234 -24.00 10.06 14.38
C GLU A 234 -23.11 9.79 13.16
N ARG A 235 -22.22 8.80 13.26
CA ARG A 235 -21.37 8.39 12.13
C ARG A 235 -22.21 7.95 10.93
N LEU A 236 -23.27 7.17 11.16
CA LEU A 236 -24.18 6.73 10.10
C LEU A 236 -24.89 7.93 9.45
N LYS A 237 -25.40 8.88 10.24
CA LYS A 237 -26.04 10.10 9.73
C LYS A 237 -25.09 10.92 8.86
N CYS A 238 -23.89 11.21 9.36
CA CYS A 238 -22.88 11.94 8.58
C CYS A 238 -22.49 11.19 7.29
N GLN A 239 -22.39 9.86 7.33
CA GLN A 239 -22.10 9.06 6.15
C GLN A 239 -23.23 9.16 5.11
N MET A 240 -24.49 9.13 5.55
CA MET A 240 -25.64 9.30 4.66
C MET A 240 -25.65 10.69 4.03
N GLU A 241 -25.42 11.76 4.80
CA GLU A 241 -25.34 13.14 4.30
C GLU A 241 -24.21 13.33 3.28
N LEU A 242 -23.04 12.72 3.52
CA LEU A 242 -21.95 12.73 2.55
C LEU A 242 -22.31 11.98 1.27
N GLN A 243 -23.04 10.87 1.37
CA GLN A 243 -23.50 10.12 0.20
C GLN A 243 -24.55 10.89 -0.60
N THR A 244 -25.48 11.60 0.06
CA THR A 244 -26.46 12.45 -0.63
C THR A 244 -25.76 13.59 -1.34
N LEU A 245 -24.85 14.30 -0.66
CA LEU A 245 -24.09 15.40 -1.27
C LEU A 245 -23.24 14.93 -2.46
N ARG A 246 -22.61 13.75 -2.35
CA ARG A 246 -21.85 13.16 -3.47
C ARG A 246 -22.75 12.87 -4.67
N LYS A 247 -23.93 12.31 -4.44
CA LYS A 247 -24.91 12.03 -5.51
C LYS A 247 -25.39 13.32 -6.16
N GLU A 248 -25.68 14.35 -5.38
CA GLU A 248 -26.07 15.67 -5.89
C GLU A 248 -24.97 16.33 -6.73
N LEU A 249 -23.72 16.26 -6.28
CA LEU A 249 -22.60 16.75 -7.09
C LEU A 249 -22.47 15.97 -8.40
N GLU A 250 -22.60 14.64 -8.36
CA GLU A 250 -22.53 13.81 -9.55
C GLU A 250 -23.65 14.13 -10.55
N THR A 251 -24.89 14.36 -10.08
CA THR A 251 -26.00 14.74 -10.96
C THR A 251 -25.80 16.14 -11.54
N LEU A 252 -25.27 17.09 -10.77
CA LEU A 252 -24.92 18.43 -11.26
C LEU A 252 -23.83 18.38 -12.33
N TYR A 253 -22.77 17.59 -12.12
CA TYR A 253 -21.70 17.42 -13.11
C TYR A 253 -22.21 16.75 -14.39
N ARG A 254 -23.03 15.70 -14.26
CA ARG A 254 -23.67 15.04 -15.42
C ARG A 254 -24.54 16.02 -16.20
N SER A 255 -25.42 16.75 -15.51
CA SER A 255 -26.26 17.76 -16.16
C SER A 255 -25.43 18.83 -16.88
N LYS A 256 -24.36 19.33 -16.24
CA LYS A 256 -23.46 20.29 -16.87
C LYS A 256 -22.77 19.70 -18.11
N GLN A 257 -22.29 18.46 -18.03
CA GLN A 257 -21.68 17.78 -19.16
C GLN A 257 -22.66 17.62 -20.32
N ASP A 258 -23.90 17.23 -20.05
CA ASP A 258 -24.94 17.08 -21.07
C ASP A 258 -25.23 18.42 -21.75
N THR A 259 -25.35 19.52 -20.99
CA THR A 259 -25.55 20.85 -21.59
C THR A 259 -24.36 21.32 -22.45
N LEU A 260 -23.13 20.92 -22.11
CA LEU A 260 -21.94 21.22 -22.91
C LEU A 260 -21.91 20.37 -24.17
N ASN A 261 -22.19 19.07 -24.07
CA ASN A 261 -22.30 18.16 -25.20
C ASN A 261 -23.36 18.63 -26.19
N GLU A 262 -24.54 19.07 -25.71
CA GLU A 262 -25.58 19.64 -26.57
C GLU A 262 -25.16 20.93 -27.26
N LYS A 263 -24.34 21.77 -26.61
CA LYS A 263 -23.80 22.98 -27.22
C LYS A 263 -22.76 22.63 -28.28
N GLU A 264 -21.86 21.70 -27.98
CA GLU A 264 -20.85 21.21 -28.91
C GLU A 264 -21.50 20.57 -30.15
N MET A 265 -22.51 19.71 -29.94
CA MET A 265 -23.28 19.11 -31.03
C MET A 265 -23.94 20.18 -31.89
N ARG A 266 -24.60 21.17 -31.28
CA ARG A 266 -25.23 22.29 -32.01
C ARG A 266 -24.23 23.10 -32.83
N ILE A 267 -23.04 23.36 -32.30
CA ILE A 267 -21.97 24.07 -33.01
C ILE A 267 -21.44 23.21 -34.16
N GLY A 268 -21.20 21.91 -33.90
CA GLY A 268 -20.74 20.96 -34.92
C GLY A 268 -21.73 20.79 -36.07
N ASP A 269 -23.03 20.74 -35.78
CA ASP A 269 -24.06 20.63 -36.81
C ASP A 269 -24.18 21.89 -37.66
N ARG A 270 -24.07 23.08 -37.04
CA ARG A 270 -23.99 24.35 -37.78
C ARG A 270 -22.78 24.40 -38.69
N PHE A 271 -21.62 24.01 -38.17
CA PHE A 271 -20.38 23.98 -38.95
C PHE A 271 -20.45 23.00 -40.13
N LYS A 272 -21.03 21.81 -39.94
CA LYS A 272 -21.28 20.86 -41.04
C LYS A 272 -22.21 21.44 -42.10
N ALA A 273 -23.29 22.11 -41.69
CA ALA A 273 -24.23 22.72 -42.61
C ALA A 273 -23.59 23.86 -43.43
N GLU A 274 -22.75 24.69 -42.81
CA GLU A 274 -21.95 25.71 -43.51
C GLU A 274 -21.00 25.08 -44.53
N LEU A 275 -20.28 24.02 -44.14
CA LEU A 275 -19.36 23.33 -45.04
C LEU A 275 -20.08 22.66 -46.22
N GLU A 276 -21.29 22.11 -46.01
CA GLU A 276 -22.14 21.60 -47.08
C GLU A 276 -22.65 22.71 -48.01
N ASN A 277 -22.97 23.89 -47.48
CA ASN A 277 -23.36 25.06 -48.27
C ASN A 277 -22.19 25.55 -49.15
N GLU A 278 -21.02 25.76 -48.56
CA GLU A 278 -19.81 26.15 -49.29
C GLU A 278 -19.48 25.14 -50.40
N ARG A 279 -19.59 23.84 -50.09
CA ARG A 279 -19.40 22.79 -51.08
C ARG A 279 -20.39 22.91 -52.24
N ARG A 280 -21.68 23.18 -51.95
CA ARG A 280 -22.70 23.40 -52.98
C ARG A 280 -22.42 24.64 -53.82
N GLU A 281 -21.99 25.74 -53.20
CA GLU A 281 -21.63 26.98 -53.90
C GLU A 281 -20.42 26.78 -54.82
N LEU A 282 -19.36 26.12 -54.35
CA LEU A 282 -18.19 25.78 -55.18
C LEU A 282 -18.59 24.90 -56.37
N TYR A 283 -19.47 23.92 -56.17
CA TYR A 283 -20.00 23.10 -57.26
C TYR A 283 -20.79 23.94 -58.27
N ALA A 284 -21.64 24.86 -57.80
CA ALA A 284 -22.41 25.75 -58.66
C ALA A 284 -21.50 26.68 -59.47
N GLN A 285 -20.52 27.33 -58.83
CA GLN A 285 -19.52 28.17 -59.51
C GLN A 285 -18.72 27.38 -60.54
N ARG A 286 -18.32 26.15 -60.22
CA ARG A 286 -17.63 25.27 -61.19
C ARG A 286 -18.50 24.99 -62.40
N GLN A 287 -19.80 24.75 -62.20
CA GLN A 287 -20.73 24.47 -63.28
C GLN A 287 -20.94 25.68 -64.19
N THR A 288 -21.09 26.89 -63.61
CA THR A 288 -21.20 28.14 -64.40
C THR A 288 -19.94 28.39 -65.23
N PHE A 289 -18.75 28.21 -64.66
CA PHE A 289 -17.49 28.31 -65.42
C PHE A 289 -17.40 27.33 -66.59
N LEU A 290 -17.88 26.09 -66.41
CA LEU A 290 -17.92 25.10 -67.49
C LEU A 290 -18.89 25.50 -68.61
N GLU A 291 -20.02 26.10 -68.27
CA GLU A 291 -20.99 26.61 -69.24
C GLU A 291 -20.43 27.81 -70.02
N GLU A 292 -19.84 28.78 -69.33
CA GLU A 292 -19.16 29.91 -69.95
C GLU A 292 -18.06 29.44 -70.92
N LEU A 293 -17.22 28.49 -70.50
CA LEU A 293 -16.15 27.93 -71.34
C LEU A 293 -16.71 27.23 -72.59
N LYS A 294 -17.85 26.52 -72.47
CA LYS A 294 -18.56 25.95 -73.64
C LYS A 294 -19.06 27.05 -74.57
N THR A 295 -19.68 28.11 -74.05
CA THR A 295 -20.18 29.22 -74.89
C THR A 295 -19.04 29.96 -75.60
N MET A 296 -17.91 30.18 -74.93
CA MET A 296 -16.72 30.79 -75.51
C MET A 296 -16.14 29.92 -76.62
N LYS A 297 -16.04 28.61 -76.40
CA LYS A 297 -15.59 27.67 -77.43
C LYS A 297 -16.51 27.67 -78.65
N MET A 298 -17.84 27.72 -78.44
CA MET A 298 -18.79 27.82 -79.55
C MET A 298 -18.59 29.11 -80.36
N ARG A 299 -18.45 30.26 -79.68
CA ARG A 299 -18.15 31.55 -80.34
C ARG A 299 -16.82 31.53 -81.07
N GLU A 300 -15.80 30.90 -80.51
CA GLU A 300 -14.49 30.75 -81.15
C GLU A 300 -14.61 29.92 -82.44
N THR A 301 -15.34 28.80 -82.41
CA THR A 301 -15.58 27.99 -83.61
C THR A 301 -16.41 28.74 -84.66
N GLU A 302 -17.39 29.56 -84.26
CA GLU A 302 -18.17 30.39 -85.17
C GLU A 302 -17.32 31.50 -85.80
N ASN A 303 -16.47 32.16 -85.02
CA ASN A 303 -15.51 33.14 -85.50
C ASN A 303 -14.48 32.54 -86.45
N GLN A 304 -13.96 31.35 -86.15
CA GLN A 304 -13.08 30.60 -87.06
C GLN A 304 -13.78 30.33 -88.39
N ARG A 305 -15.02 29.83 -88.36
CA ARG A 305 -15.82 29.61 -89.57
C ARG A 305 -16.06 30.90 -90.36
N ASN A 306 -16.31 32.02 -89.68
CA ASN A 306 -16.49 33.33 -90.31
C ASN A 306 -15.20 33.88 -90.93
N LEU A 307 -14.04 33.59 -90.34
CA LEU A 307 -12.72 33.93 -90.91
C LEU A 307 -12.46 33.09 -92.17
N GLU A 308 -12.68 31.78 -92.11
CA GLU A 308 -12.54 30.88 -93.27
C GLU A 308 -13.45 31.27 -94.44
N LEU A 309 -14.65 31.78 -94.15
CA LEU A 309 -15.58 32.31 -95.16
C LEU A 309 -15.15 33.65 -95.75
N ARG A 310 -14.35 34.46 -95.03
CA ARG A 310 -13.82 35.75 -95.51
C ARG A 310 -12.50 35.61 -96.28
N GLU A 311 -11.79 34.50 -96.10
CA GLU A 311 -10.58 34.17 -96.85
C GLU A 311 -10.85 33.47 -98.20
N ARG A 312 -12.12 33.19 -98.52
CA ARG A 312 -12.59 32.73 -99.85
C ARG A 312 -13.22 33.87 -100.64
#